data_AF-A0A957TNV8-F1
#
_entry.id   AF-A0A957TNV8-F1
#
_cell.length_a   1.000
_cell.length_b   1.000
_cell.length_c   1.000
_cell.angle_alpha   90.00
_cell.angle_beta   90.00
_cell.angle_gamma   90.00
#
_symmetry.space_group_name_H-M   'P 1'
#
loop_
_entity.id
_entity.type
_entity.pdbx_description
1 polymer ?
#
loop_
_entity_poly.entity_id
_entity_poly.type
_entity_poly.pdbx_seq_one_letter_code
_entity_poly.pdbx_strand_id
1 'polypeptide(L)'
;MDIPLLQTKLYIPTVRRDFVARPRLIEKLNQGLQGKLTLISAPAGFGKTTLISEWLGQREWPVAWLSLNENDNTPTRFLAYFIAALQSIDAQLGQTAQRHLQSPHLPSFDVLLTFLINDIIACAQQVVLVLDDYHLIDAPVIHQSLAFFLDNSPPNLHLVIASRADLPFSVAHLLARGQANEMRAQDLIFSADETALLLNQINGLQLSSADVEALETRTEGWIAGLQLAALSLQRLASEERHAFISNFAGNDRYILDYLMAEVLHQQPTARQMFLLYTSLLDEVNASLTAAVTDSTPPATQALLQALDRENMFLIPL
;
A
#
# COMPACT_ATOMS: atom_id res chain seq x y z
N MET A 1 15.03 -29.02 4.59
CA MET A 1 13.78 -29.09 5.40
C MET A 1 12.77 -28.18 4.73
N ASP A 2 11.55 -28.66 4.51
CA ASP A 2 10.49 -27.83 3.91
C ASP A 2 10.14 -26.68 4.83
N ILE A 3 10.14 -25.46 4.28
CA ILE A 3 9.74 -24.25 5.00
C ILE A 3 8.20 -24.27 5.06
N PRO A 4 7.58 -24.40 6.25
CA PRO A 4 6.12 -24.40 6.33
C PRO A 4 5.59 -23.03 5.90
N LEU A 5 4.67 -23.04 4.92
CA LEU A 5 4.06 -21.84 4.37
C LEU A 5 2.63 -21.68 4.88
N LEU A 6 2.36 -20.53 5.48
CA LEU A 6 1.01 -20.10 5.84
C LEU A 6 0.21 -19.74 4.58
N GLN A 7 -0.72 -20.62 4.21
CA GLN A 7 -1.50 -20.53 2.97
C GLN A 7 -2.38 -19.28 2.89
N THR A 8 -2.87 -18.75 4.01
CA THR A 8 -3.74 -17.56 4.03
C THR A 8 -3.08 -16.31 3.45
N LYS A 9 -1.74 -16.27 3.39
CA LYS A 9 -0.99 -15.19 2.73
C LYS A 9 -1.06 -15.21 1.20
N LEU A 10 -1.50 -16.34 0.63
CA LEU A 10 -1.58 -16.56 -0.82
C LEU A 10 -2.98 -16.33 -1.39
N TYR A 11 -3.94 -15.95 -0.54
CA TYR A 11 -5.32 -15.69 -0.96
C TYR A 11 -5.54 -14.20 -1.17
N ILE A 12 -6.25 -13.87 -2.25
CA ILE A 12 -6.76 -12.52 -2.50
C ILE A 12 -7.75 -12.18 -1.36
N PRO A 13 -7.54 -11.09 -0.60
CA PRO A 13 -8.46 -10.67 0.43
C PRO A 13 -9.85 -10.41 -0.14
N THR A 14 -10.89 -10.91 0.54
CA THR A 14 -12.27 -10.70 0.11
C THR A 14 -12.67 -9.24 0.27
N VAL A 15 -13.21 -8.66 -0.81
CA VAL A 15 -13.80 -7.32 -0.75
C VAL A 15 -15.10 -7.42 0.04
N ARG A 16 -15.25 -6.58 1.07
CA ARG A 16 -16.51 -6.49 1.83
C ARG A 16 -17.61 -5.99 0.91
N ARG A 17 -18.87 -6.40 1.14
CA ARG A 17 -20.01 -5.93 0.31
C ARG A 17 -20.22 -4.42 0.38
N ASP A 18 -19.85 -3.83 1.51
CA ASP A 18 -20.12 -2.44 1.86
C ASP A 18 -18.94 -1.53 1.48
N PHE A 19 -18.37 -1.73 0.29
CA PHE A 19 -17.26 -0.91 -0.21
C PHE A 19 -17.76 0.12 -1.25
N VAL A 20 -17.05 1.24 -1.34
CA VAL A 20 -17.27 2.24 -2.39
C VAL A 20 -16.52 1.80 -3.63
N ALA A 21 -17.22 1.53 -4.73
CA ALA A 21 -16.60 1.25 -6.02
C ALA A 21 -15.86 2.50 -6.53
N ARG A 22 -14.68 2.29 -7.14
CA ARG A 22 -13.81 3.40 -7.59
C ARG A 22 -13.45 3.32 -9.07
N PRO A 23 -14.41 3.49 -10.00
CA PRO A 23 -14.21 3.24 -11.43
C PRO A 23 -13.01 3.96 -12.04
N ARG A 24 -12.74 5.20 -11.59
CA ARG A 24 -11.57 5.98 -12.05
C ARG A 24 -10.23 5.31 -11.75
N LEU A 25 -10.13 4.62 -10.62
CA LEU A 25 -8.90 3.95 -10.19
C LEU A 25 -8.76 2.58 -10.86
N ILE A 26 -9.87 1.86 -10.98
CA ILE A 26 -9.97 0.63 -11.76
C ILE A 26 -9.52 0.87 -13.20
N GLU A 27 -9.94 1.97 -13.81
CA GLU A 27 -9.53 2.33 -15.16
C GLU A 27 -8.03 2.64 -15.26
N LYS A 28 -7.46 3.36 -14.28
CA LYS A 28 -6.00 3.55 -14.19
C LYS A 28 -5.25 2.21 -14.08
N LEU A 29 -5.75 1.27 -13.28
CA LEU A 29 -5.15 -0.07 -13.16
C LEU A 29 -5.24 -0.84 -14.48
N ASN A 30 -6.37 -0.77 -15.19
CA ASN A 30 -6.55 -1.39 -16.49
C ASN A 30 -5.58 -0.84 -17.54
N GLN A 31 -5.32 0.46 -17.53
CA GLN A 31 -4.34 1.09 -18.42
C GLN A 31 -2.90 0.65 -18.09
N GLY A 32 -2.59 0.49 -16.81
CA GLY A 32 -1.27 0.05 -16.33
C GLY A 32 -0.88 -1.37 -16.74
N LEU A 33 -1.85 -2.25 -17.03
CA LEU A 33 -1.60 -3.65 -17.44
C LEU A 33 -0.75 -3.83 -18.68
N GLN A 34 -0.69 -2.81 -19.55
CA GLN A 34 0.15 -2.85 -20.75
C GLN A 34 1.64 -2.76 -20.39
N GLY A 35 1.96 -2.28 -19.19
CA GLY A 35 3.30 -2.23 -18.64
C GLY A 35 3.69 -3.47 -17.84
N LYS A 36 4.91 -3.44 -17.31
CA LYS A 36 5.49 -4.48 -16.44
C LYS A 36 5.10 -4.32 -14.97
N LEU A 37 4.81 -3.10 -14.53
CA LEU A 37 4.64 -2.75 -13.12
C LEU A 37 3.44 -1.83 -12.91
N THR A 38 2.63 -2.14 -11.89
CA THR A 38 1.77 -1.18 -11.22
C THR A 38 2.25 -1.00 -9.79
N LEU A 39 2.62 0.22 -9.40
CA LEU A 39 3.01 0.56 -8.04
C LEU A 39 1.89 1.37 -7.38
N ILE A 40 1.40 0.89 -6.24
CA ILE A 40 0.46 1.61 -5.39
C ILE A 40 1.18 1.96 -4.09
N SER A 41 1.63 3.22 -3.98
CA SER A 41 2.40 3.73 -2.85
C SER A 41 1.57 4.77 -2.10
N ALA A 42 1.08 4.42 -0.91
CA ALA A 42 0.29 5.31 -0.08
C ALA A 42 0.30 4.86 1.37
N PRO A 43 0.02 5.74 2.35
CA PRO A 43 0.03 5.40 3.76
C PRO A 43 -0.98 4.30 4.12
N ALA A 44 -0.94 3.87 5.38
CA ALA A 44 -1.95 2.98 5.94
C ALA A 44 -3.36 3.57 5.78
N GLY A 45 -4.36 2.71 5.56
CA GLY A 45 -5.76 3.15 5.54
C GLY A 45 -6.24 3.85 4.26
N PHE A 46 -5.41 3.99 3.22
CA PHE A 46 -5.81 4.51 1.90
C PHE A 46 -6.49 3.47 0.98
N GLY A 47 -6.78 2.28 1.48
CA GLY A 47 -7.55 1.26 0.74
C GLY A 47 -6.80 0.56 -0.39
N LYS A 48 -5.46 0.55 -0.39
CA LYS A 48 -4.61 -0.10 -1.41
C LYS A 48 -5.03 -1.55 -1.69
N THR A 49 -5.01 -2.39 -0.65
CA THR A 49 -5.39 -3.81 -0.74
C THR A 49 -6.82 -3.98 -1.24
N THR A 50 -7.75 -3.17 -0.73
CA THR A 50 -9.17 -3.21 -1.16
C THR A 50 -9.31 -2.87 -2.64
N LEU A 51 -8.60 -1.86 -3.13
CA LEU A 51 -8.60 -1.45 -4.53
C LEU A 51 -8.05 -2.56 -5.44
N ILE A 52 -6.95 -3.20 -5.06
CA ILE A 52 -6.38 -4.30 -5.85
C ILE A 52 -7.36 -5.49 -5.85
N SER A 53 -7.90 -5.87 -4.69
CA SER A 53 -8.89 -6.96 -4.61
C SER A 53 -10.15 -6.66 -5.43
N GLU A 54 -10.66 -5.42 -5.43
CA GLU A 54 -11.78 -4.99 -6.28
C GLU A 54 -11.44 -5.18 -7.75
N TRP A 55 -10.28 -4.68 -8.17
CA TRP A 55 -9.83 -4.75 -9.56
C TRP A 55 -9.67 -6.18 -10.05
N LEU A 56 -9.06 -7.05 -9.24
CA LEU A 56 -8.89 -8.47 -9.55
C LEU A 56 -10.23 -9.22 -9.59
N GLY A 57 -11.20 -8.83 -8.74
CA GLY A 57 -12.53 -9.43 -8.72
C GLY A 57 -13.37 -9.19 -9.99
N GLN A 58 -12.95 -8.26 -10.87
CA GLN A 58 -13.68 -7.94 -12.10
C GLN A 58 -13.30 -8.84 -13.28
N ARG A 59 -12.24 -9.66 -13.17
CA ARG A 59 -11.72 -10.46 -14.29
C ARG A 59 -11.20 -11.82 -13.83
N GLU A 60 -11.31 -12.80 -14.73
CA GLU A 60 -10.74 -14.14 -14.53
C GLU A 60 -9.31 -14.18 -15.08
N TRP A 61 -8.38 -13.52 -14.40
CA TRP A 61 -6.95 -13.69 -14.70
C TRP A 61 -6.32 -14.74 -13.78
N PRO A 62 -5.26 -15.43 -14.26
CA PRO A 62 -4.37 -16.14 -13.37
C PRO A 62 -3.63 -15.14 -12.48
N VAL A 63 -4.04 -15.06 -11.22
CA VAL A 63 -3.51 -14.12 -10.23
C VAL A 63 -2.79 -14.87 -9.13
N ALA A 64 -1.52 -14.51 -8.94
CA ALA A 64 -0.72 -14.91 -7.80
C ALA A 64 -0.76 -13.77 -6.79
N TRP A 65 -1.15 -14.07 -5.56
CA TRP A 65 -1.17 -13.09 -4.47
C TRP A 65 -0.16 -13.47 -3.41
N LEU A 66 0.57 -12.49 -2.88
CA LEU A 66 1.46 -12.65 -1.73
C LEU A 66 1.32 -11.44 -0.79
N SER A 67 0.67 -11.65 0.35
CA SER A 67 0.71 -10.73 1.49
C SER A 67 2.00 -10.92 2.26
N LEU A 68 2.83 -9.89 2.34
CA LEU A 68 4.12 -9.93 3.04
C LEU A 68 3.95 -9.59 4.52
N ASN A 69 4.85 -10.08 5.36
CA ASN A 69 5.03 -9.64 6.73
C ASN A 69 6.50 -9.58 7.12
N GLU A 70 6.80 -9.00 8.28
CA GLU A 70 8.16 -8.80 8.80
C GLU A 70 9.01 -10.09 8.82
N ASN A 71 8.38 -11.25 9.05
CA ASN A 71 9.09 -12.53 9.12
C ASN A 71 9.58 -12.99 7.74
N ASP A 72 9.05 -12.44 6.66
CA ASP A 72 9.42 -12.81 5.29
C ASP A 72 10.67 -12.07 4.80
N ASN A 73 11.30 -11.25 5.65
CA ASN A 73 12.49 -10.49 5.32
C ASN A 73 13.78 -11.34 5.15
N THR A 74 13.65 -12.67 5.08
CA THR A 74 14.77 -13.57 4.78
C THR A 74 14.69 -14.06 3.34
N PRO A 75 15.80 -14.07 2.56
CA PRO A 75 15.75 -14.35 1.12
C PRO A 75 15.10 -15.70 0.77
N THR A 76 15.43 -16.74 1.55
CA THR A 76 14.90 -18.09 1.34
C THR A 76 13.41 -18.18 1.61
N ARG A 77 12.91 -17.53 2.67
CA ARG A 77 11.49 -17.52 3.00
C ARG A 77 10.69 -16.67 2.03
N PHE A 78 11.19 -15.49 1.68
CA PHE A 78 10.58 -14.65 0.66
C PHE A 78 10.42 -15.44 -0.64
N LEU A 79 11.50 -16.06 -1.12
CA LEU A 79 11.46 -16.82 -2.36
C LEU A 79 10.55 -18.05 -2.28
N ALA A 80 10.51 -18.74 -1.14
CA ALA A 80 9.58 -19.85 -0.94
C ALA A 80 8.11 -19.41 -1.07
N TYR A 81 7.74 -18.27 -0.47
CA TYR A 81 6.40 -17.70 -0.64
C TYR A 81 6.15 -17.16 -2.05
N PHE A 82 7.16 -16.54 -2.67
CA PHE A 82 7.08 -16.01 -4.03
C PHE A 82 6.81 -17.13 -5.04
N ILE A 83 7.53 -18.25 -4.92
CA ILE A 83 7.30 -19.45 -5.73
C ILE A 83 5.91 -20.03 -5.44
N ALA A 84 5.54 -20.18 -4.17
CA ALA A 84 4.23 -20.73 -3.81
C ALA A 84 3.06 -19.86 -4.31
N ALA A 85 3.22 -18.54 -4.36
CA ALA A 85 2.26 -17.63 -4.95
C ALA A 85 2.12 -17.89 -6.45
N LEU A 86 3.22 -18.02 -7.20
CA LEU A 86 3.15 -18.37 -8.63
C LEU A 86 2.55 -19.77 -8.86
N GLN A 87 2.83 -20.72 -7.97
CA GLN A 87 2.28 -22.08 -8.05
C GLN A 87 0.76 -22.16 -7.83
N SER A 88 0.12 -21.11 -7.31
CA SER A 88 -1.35 -21.05 -7.24
C SER A 88 -2.00 -20.89 -8.62
N ILE A 89 -1.25 -20.34 -9.60
CA ILE A 89 -1.68 -20.23 -11.00
C ILE A 89 -1.43 -21.56 -11.72
N ASP A 90 -0.19 -22.06 -11.61
CA ASP A 90 0.23 -23.30 -12.25
C ASP A 90 1.30 -23.97 -11.37
N ALA A 91 1.00 -25.17 -10.88
CA ALA A 91 1.88 -25.96 -10.02
C ALA A 91 3.22 -26.34 -10.68
N GLN A 92 3.37 -26.15 -11.99
CA GLN A 92 4.64 -26.35 -12.69
C GLN A 92 5.61 -25.17 -12.54
N LEU A 93 5.12 -23.96 -12.23
CA LEU A 93 5.96 -22.78 -12.09
C LEU A 93 6.93 -22.95 -10.91
N GLY A 94 8.22 -22.70 -11.15
CA GLY A 94 9.22 -22.62 -10.10
C GLY A 94 9.66 -23.93 -9.47
N GLN A 95 9.29 -25.09 -10.01
CA GLN A 95 9.71 -26.38 -9.47
C GLN A 95 11.24 -26.53 -9.41
N THR A 96 11.96 -26.00 -10.42
CA THR A 96 13.42 -26.03 -10.42
C THR A 96 14.00 -25.15 -9.32
N ALA A 97 13.49 -23.93 -9.16
CA ALA A 97 13.90 -23.02 -8.10
C ALA A 97 13.57 -23.59 -6.70
N GLN A 98 12.41 -24.23 -6.53
CA GLN A 98 11.99 -24.88 -5.28
C GLN A 98 12.90 -26.05 -4.90
N ARG A 99 13.29 -26.90 -5.85
CA ARG A 99 14.26 -27.99 -5.62
C ARG A 99 15.62 -27.44 -5.16
N HIS A 100 16.06 -26.31 -5.72
CA HIS A 100 17.29 -25.66 -5.26
C HIS A 100 17.17 -25.07 -3.85
N LEU A 101 16.00 -24.55 -3.44
CA LEU A 101 15.77 -24.08 -2.07
C LEU A 101 15.92 -25.18 -1.01
N GLN A 102 15.70 -26.44 -1.38
CA GLN A 102 15.87 -27.60 -0.51
C GLN A 102 17.30 -28.15 -0.51
N SER A 103 18.16 -27.69 -1.43
CA SER A 103 19.55 -28.14 -1.57
C SER A 103 20.48 -27.49 -0.54
N PRO A 104 21.51 -28.19 -0.05
CA PRO A 104 22.53 -27.61 0.82
C PRO A 104 23.34 -26.48 0.15
N HIS A 105 23.40 -26.46 -1.18
CA HIS A 105 24.04 -25.41 -1.96
C HIS A 105 22.97 -24.59 -2.68
N LEU A 106 22.60 -23.47 -2.07
CA LEU A 106 21.64 -22.54 -2.64
C LEU A 106 22.34 -21.67 -3.72
N PRO A 107 21.85 -21.64 -4.97
CA PRO A 107 22.28 -20.68 -5.97
C PRO A 107 22.04 -19.23 -5.51
N SER A 108 22.63 -18.26 -6.22
CA SER A 108 22.27 -16.86 -6.00
C SER A 108 20.78 -16.63 -6.27
N PHE A 109 20.22 -15.62 -5.62
CA PHE A 109 18.82 -15.27 -5.75
C PHE A 109 18.43 -15.00 -7.21
N ASP A 110 19.25 -14.24 -7.94
CA ASP A 110 19.02 -13.93 -9.36
C ASP A 110 18.97 -15.18 -10.26
N VAL A 111 19.75 -16.22 -9.95
CA VAL A 111 19.70 -17.50 -10.70
C VAL A 111 18.36 -18.19 -10.46
N LEU A 112 17.85 -18.16 -9.22
CA LEU A 112 16.55 -18.73 -8.90
C LEU A 112 15.41 -17.96 -9.57
N LEU A 113 15.49 -16.62 -9.59
CA LEU A 113 14.54 -15.78 -10.30
C LEU A 113 14.61 -15.96 -11.83
N THR A 114 15.79 -16.25 -12.38
CA THR A 114 15.96 -16.57 -13.80
C THR A 114 15.19 -17.84 -14.18
N PHE A 115 15.20 -18.89 -13.33
CA PHE A 115 14.35 -20.07 -13.55
C PHE A 115 12.87 -19.68 -13.57
N LEU A 116 12.42 -18.84 -12.63
CA LEU A 116 11.02 -18.39 -12.59
C LEU A 116 10.62 -17.58 -13.81
N ILE A 117 11.48 -16.67 -14.27
CA ILE A 117 11.24 -15.89 -15.49
C ILE A 117 11.04 -16.82 -16.69
N ASN A 118 11.91 -17.82 -16.85
CA ASN A 118 11.80 -18.79 -17.95
C ASN A 118 10.55 -19.66 -17.86
N ASP A 119 10.18 -20.10 -16.66
CA ASP A 119 8.95 -20.86 -16.43
C ASP A 119 7.71 -20.02 -16.77
N ILE A 120 7.69 -18.74 -16.39
CA ILE A 120 6.59 -17.81 -16.71
C ILE A 120 6.50 -17.59 -18.23
N ILE A 121 7.62 -17.44 -18.93
CA ILE A 121 7.64 -17.34 -20.41
C ILE A 121 6.97 -18.57 -21.03
N ALA A 122 7.29 -19.77 -20.52
CA ALA A 122 6.77 -21.03 -21.05
C ALA A 122 5.27 -21.23 -20.77
N CYS A 123 4.73 -20.60 -19.72
CA CYS A 123 3.33 -20.72 -19.30
C CYS A 123 2.33 -20.16 -20.33
N ALA A 124 2.77 -19.28 -21.24
CA ALA A 124 2.01 -18.68 -22.36
C ALA A 124 0.71 -17.92 -22.01
N GLN A 125 0.21 -18.02 -20.78
CA GLN A 125 -0.89 -17.22 -20.23
C GLN A 125 -0.37 -15.93 -19.57
N GLN A 126 -1.25 -14.95 -19.45
CA GLN A 126 -0.97 -13.72 -18.69
C GLN A 126 -0.95 -14.04 -17.20
N VAL A 127 0.10 -13.61 -16.51
CA VAL A 127 0.32 -13.79 -15.07
C VAL A 127 0.30 -12.42 -14.40
N VAL A 128 -0.57 -12.25 -13.42
CA VAL A 128 -0.55 -11.07 -12.54
C VAL A 128 -0.03 -11.51 -11.18
N LEU A 129 1.09 -10.95 -10.75
CA LEU A 129 1.64 -11.20 -9.41
C LEU A 129 1.46 -9.97 -8.54
N VAL A 130 0.78 -10.12 -7.41
CA VAL A 130 0.59 -9.06 -6.41
C VAL A 130 1.51 -9.30 -5.21
N LEU A 131 2.30 -8.29 -4.87
CA LEU A 131 3.04 -8.19 -3.62
C LEU A 131 2.37 -7.12 -2.75
N ASP A 132 1.64 -7.56 -1.73
CA ASP A 132 0.99 -6.66 -0.78
C ASP A 132 1.86 -6.44 0.46
N ASP A 133 1.79 -5.23 1.01
CA ASP A 133 2.59 -4.77 2.15
C ASP A 133 4.13 -4.87 1.95
N TYR A 134 4.63 -4.49 0.77
CA TYR A 134 6.07 -4.61 0.43
C TYR A 134 7.03 -3.82 1.33
N HIS A 135 6.58 -2.71 1.91
CA HIS A 135 7.32 -1.93 2.91
C HIS A 135 7.79 -2.72 4.15
N LEU A 136 7.28 -3.94 4.39
CA LEU A 136 7.74 -4.82 5.48
C LEU A 136 9.01 -5.60 5.13
N ILE A 137 9.52 -5.45 3.91
CA ILE A 137 10.77 -6.04 3.46
C ILE A 137 11.84 -4.94 3.47
N ASP A 138 12.94 -5.20 4.17
CA ASP A 138 14.10 -4.30 4.28
C ASP A 138 15.39 -4.94 3.75
N ALA A 139 15.38 -6.24 3.46
CA ALA A 139 16.58 -6.98 3.09
C ALA A 139 17.09 -6.52 1.71
N PRO A 140 18.29 -5.92 1.62
CA PRO A 140 18.77 -5.32 0.37
C PRO A 140 18.86 -6.31 -0.79
N VAL A 141 19.17 -7.56 -0.49
CA VAL A 141 19.23 -8.63 -1.51
C VAL A 141 17.86 -8.90 -2.14
N ILE A 142 16.76 -8.82 -1.39
CA ILE A 142 15.40 -9.00 -1.96
C ILE A 142 15.08 -7.84 -2.91
N HIS A 143 15.43 -6.61 -2.53
CA HIS A 143 15.23 -5.42 -3.36
C HIS A 143 16.01 -5.47 -4.66
N GLN A 144 17.31 -5.79 -4.59
CA GLN A 144 18.16 -5.95 -5.77
C GLN A 144 17.62 -7.04 -6.71
N SER A 145 17.20 -8.16 -6.13
CA SER A 145 16.68 -9.30 -6.90
C SER A 145 15.31 -8.97 -7.54
N LEU A 146 14.43 -8.22 -6.87
CA LEU A 146 13.18 -7.75 -7.48
C LEU A 146 13.39 -6.71 -8.58
N ALA A 147 14.36 -5.81 -8.42
CA ALA A 147 14.74 -4.89 -9.49
C ALA A 147 15.23 -5.68 -10.73
N PHE A 148 16.11 -6.67 -10.53
CA PHE A 148 16.55 -7.59 -11.57
C PHE A 148 15.36 -8.33 -12.23
N PHE A 149 14.42 -8.84 -11.42
CA PHE A 149 13.24 -9.55 -11.91
C PHE A 149 12.33 -8.66 -12.77
N LEU A 150 12.12 -7.41 -12.36
CA LEU A 150 11.34 -6.42 -13.12
C LEU A 150 12.01 -6.06 -14.46
N ASP A 151 13.32 -5.85 -14.45
CA ASP A 151 14.06 -5.51 -15.66
C ASP A 151 13.98 -6.63 -16.70
N ASN A 152 14.03 -7.88 -16.23
CA ASN A 152 14.01 -9.08 -17.06
C ASN A 152 12.61 -9.71 -17.18
N SER A 153 11.56 -9.07 -16.67
CA SER A 153 10.21 -9.64 -16.70
C SER A 153 9.72 -9.83 -18.13
N PRO A 154 9.07 -10.97 -18.43
CA PRO A 154 8.55 -11.24 -19.76
C PRO A 154 7.24 -10.47 -20.01
N PRO A 155 6.83 -10.28 -21.29
CA PRO A 155 5.62 -9.52 -21.62
C PRO A 155 4.32 -10.09 -21.07
N ASN A 156 4.29 -11.39 -20.74
CA ASN A 156 3.12 -12.04 -20.16
C ASN A 156 3.07 -11.94 -18.63
N LEU A 157 4.00 -11.22 -17.99
CA LEU A 157 4.00 -10.97 -16.55
C LEU A 157 3.70 -9.49 -16.25
N HIS A 158 2.72 -9.26 -15.38
CA HIS A 158 2.47 -7.95 -14.78
C HIS A 158 2.66 -8.03 -13.25
N LEU A 159 3.53 -7.20 -12.70
CA LEU A 159 3.75 -7.10 -11.26
C LEU A 159 2.94 -5.96 -10.68
N VAL A 160 2.22 -6.21 -9.59
CA VAL A 160 1.54 -5.19 -8.78
C VAL A 160 2.23 -5.15 -7.42
N ILE A 161 2.73 -3.99 -7.02
CA ILE A 161 3.32 -3.80 -5.69
C ILE A 161 2.49 -2.78 -4.92
N ALA A 162 1.97 -3.18 -3.76
CA ALA A 162 1.39 -2.26 -2.79
C ALA A 162 2.37 -2.03 -1.65
N SER A 163 2.60 -0.76 -1.31
CA SER A 163 3.55 -0.37 -0.28
C SER A 163 3.06 0.84 0.49
N ARG A 164 3.49 0.97 1.75
CA ARG A 164 3.28 2.18 2.55
C ARG A 164 4.32 3.26 2.27
N ALA A 165 5.46 2.89 1.70
CA ALA A 165 6.56 3.78 1.37
C ALA A 165 7.02 3.56 -0.09
N ASP A 166 7.85 4.47 -0.58
CA ASP A 166 8.56 4.27 -1.85
C ASP A 166 9.35 2.97 -1.89
N LEU A 167 9.51 2.42 -3.09
CA LEU A 167 10.38 1.27 -3.28
C LEU A 167 11.83 1.66 -3.00
N PRO A 168 12.61 0.81 -2.31
CA PRO A 168 14.03 1.07 -2.02
C PRO A 168 14.95 0.87 -3.24
N PHE A 169 14.37 0.73 -4.44
CA PHE A 169 15.06 0.62 -5.72
C PHE A 169 14.33 1.45 -6.78
N SER A 170 15.08 1.95 -7.77
CA SER A 170 14.52 2.85 -8.77
C SER A 170 13.67 2.10 -9.81
N VAL A 171 12.50 2.65 -10.11
CA VAL A 171 11.63 2.25 -11.23
C VAL A 171 11.49 3.36 -12.27
N ALA A 172 12.33 4.40 -12.18
CA ALA A 172 12.23 5.60 -13.01
C ALA A 172 12.39 5.30 -14.51
N HIS A 173 13.23 4.34 -14.88
CA HIS A 173 13.40 3.92 -16.26
C HIS A 173 12.17 3.21 -16.82
N LEU A 174 11.41 2.47 -15.99
CA LEU A 174 10.15 1.85 -16.39
C LEU A 174 9.08 2.91 -16.62
N LEU A 175 8.98 3.89 -15.72
CA LEU A 175 8.08 5.05 -15.88
C LEU A 175 8.39 5.82 -17.17
N ALA A 176 9.67 6.14 -17.43
CA ALA A 176 10.10 6.84 -18.64
C ALA A 176 9.78 6.10 -19.94
N ARG A 177 9.63 4.77 -19.89
CA ARG A 177 9.28 3.91 -21.03
C ARG A 177 7.79 3.60 -21.13
N GLY A 178 6.95 4.13 -20.22
CA GLY A 178 5.54 3.76 -20.12
C GLY A 178 5.32 2.29 -19.72
N GLN A 179 6.32 1.66 -19.08
CA GLN A 179 6.27 0.28 -18.61
C GLN A 179 5.90 0.17 -17.13
N ALA A 180 5.71 1.29 -16.44
CA ALA A 180 5.19 1.32 -15.09
C ALA A 180 4.04 2.33 -14.98
N ASN A 181 3.04 2.00 -14.17
CA ASN A 181 1.99 2.90 -13.72
C ASN A 181 2.15 3.10 -12.20
N GLU A 182 2.07 4.34 -11.74
CA GLU A 182 2.21 4.67 -10.32
C GLU A 182 0.96 5.39 -9.80
N MET A 183 0.47 4.94 -8.65
CA MET A 183 -0.68 5.49 -7.96
C MET A 183 -0.26 5.88 -6.55
N ARG A 184 -0.42 7.16 -6.23
CA ARG A 184 0.05 7.77 -4.98
C ARG A 184 -1.12 8.06 -4.04
N ALA A 185 -0.83 8.48 -2.81
CA ALA A 185 -1.86 8.86 -1.84
C ALA A 185 -2.91 9.81 -2.43
N GLN A 186 -2.48 10.85 -3.16
CA GLN A 186 -3.36 11.82 -3.84
C GLN A 186 -4.35 11.17 -4.84
N ASP A 187 -3.97 10.08 -5.49
CA ASP A 187 -4.87 9.36 -6.39
C ASP A 187 -5.93 8.60 -5.58
N LEU A 188 -5.53 8.09 -4.41
CA LEU A 188 -6.35 7.24 -3.56
C LEU A 188 -7.26 8.00 -2.59
N ILE A 189 -7.11 9.31 -2.44
CA ILE A 189 -8.03 10.16 -1.69
C ILE A 189 -9.45 10.01 -2.24
N PHE A 190 -10.45 9.94 -1.36
CA PHE A 190 -11.85 9.91 -1.79
C PHE A 190 -12.28 11.25 -2.37
N SER A 191 -13.00 11.21 -3.49
CA SER A 191 -13.72 12.39 -3.97
C SER A 191 -14.93 12.71 -3.09
N ALA A 192 -15.47 13.92 -3.21
CA ALA A 192 -16.74 14.30 -2.58
C ALA A 192 -17.86 13.28 -2.85
N ASP A 193 -17.97 12.78 -4.08
CA ASP A 193 -18.96 11.76 -4.45
C ASP A 193 -18.69 10.41 -3.75
N GLU A 194 -17.43 9.96 -3.71
CA GLU A 194 -17.01 8.74 -3.02
C GLU A 194 -17.27 8.85 -1.50
N THR A 195 -17.01 10.03 -0.93
CA THR A 195 -17.24 10.35 0.49
C THR A 195 -18.72 10.36 0.84
N ALA A 196 -19.56 11.03 0.02
CA ALA A 196 -21.00 11.03 0.21
C ALA A 196 -21.60 9.62 0.10
N LEU A 197 -21.12 8.81 -0.87
CA LEU A 197 -21.52 7.41 -1.02
C LEU A 197 -21.21 6.61 0.25
N LEU A 198 -19.98 6.74 0.76
CA LEU A 198 -19.54 6.06 1.96
C LEU A 198 -20.38 6.43 3.18
N LEU A 199 -20.55 7.73 3.44
CA LEU A 199 -21.18 8.20 4.67
C LEU A 199 -22.70 7.97 4.65
N ASN A 200 -23.35 8.25 3.53
CA ASN A 200 -24.81 8.27 3.47
C ASN A 200 -25.41 6.98 2.91
N GLN A 201 -24.85 6.41 1.84
CA GLN A 201 -25.44 5.24 1.20
C GLN A 201 -25.00 3.94 1.88
N ILE A 202 -23.72 3.83 2.22
CA ILE A 202 -23.17 2.63 2.87
C ILE A 202 -23.42 2.66 4.37
N ASN A 203 -23.05 3.75 5.05
CA ASN A 203 -23.16 3.85 6.50
C ASN A 203 -24.52 4.39 7.00
N GLY A 204 -25.40 4.84 6.11
CA GLY A 204 -26.76 5.26 6.47
C GLY A 204 -26.85 6.52 7.33
N LEU A 205 -25.83 7.37 7.34
CA LEU A 205 -25.74 8.50 8.29
C LEU A 205 -26.64 9.69 7.95
N GLN A 206 -27.15 9.78 6.71
CA GLN A 206 -28.06 10.84 6.25
C GLN A 206 -27.54 12.26 6.57
N LEU A 207 -26.23 12.47 6.45
CA LEU A 207 -25.56 13.74 6.67
C LEU A 207 -25.90 14.74 5.55
N SER A 208 -25.94 16.03 5.92
CA SER A 208 -26.08 17.12 4.95
C SER A 208 -24.84 17.22 4.05
N SER A 209 -24.95 17.90 2.91
CA SER A 209 -23.78 18.14 2.04
C SER A 209 -22.68 18.93 2.75
N ALA A 210 -23.05 19.88 3.60
CA ALA A 210 -22.10 20.68 4.39
C ALA A 210 -21.35 19.82 5.43
N ASP A 211 -22.04 18.85 6.04
CA ASP A 211 -21.43 17.91 6.98
C ASP A 211 -20.47 16.93 6.29
N VAL A 212 -20.84 16.47 5.09
CA VAL A 212 -19.97 15.63 4.24
C VAL A 212 -18.72 16.39 3.85
N GLU A 213 -18.86 17.63 3.37
CA GLU A 213 -17.73 18.50 2.98
C GLU A 213 -16.83 18.82 4.18
N ALA A 214 -17.41 19.06 5.37
CA ALA A 214 -16.65 19.29 6.58
C ALA A 214 -15.82 18.06 7.00
N LEU A 215 -16.38 16.86 6.89
CA LEU A 215 -15.64 15.61 7.15
C LEU A 215 -14.59 15.33 6.08
N GLU A 216 -14.89 15.55 4.80
CA GLU A 216 -13.94 15.42 3.70
C GLU A 216 -12.74 16.35 3.93
N THR A 217 -12.99 17.62 4.22
CA THR A 217 -11.93 18.62 4.46
C THR A 217 -11.04 18.23 5.64
N ARG A 218 -11.63 17.78 6.75
CA ARG A 218 -10.88 17.44 7.97
C ARG A 218 -10.15 16.11 7.91
N THR A 219 -10.62 15.20 7.07
CA THR A 219 -9.96 13.90 6.84
C THR A 219 -9.09 13.92 5.59
N GLU A 220 -9.11 15.00 4.82
CA GLU A 220 -8.47 15.12 3.51
C GLU A 220 -8.86 13.94 2.58
N GLY A 221 -10.11 13.50 2.69
CA GLY A 221 -10.66 12.32 2.00
C GLY A 221 -9.96 10.99 2.31
N TRP A 222 -9.26 10.91 3.45
CA TRP A 222 -8.64 9.68 3.94
C TRP A 222 -9.70 8.65 4.36
N ILE A 223 -9.76 7.53 3.64
CA ILE A 223 -10.80 6.51 3.77
C ILE A 223 -10.90 5.95 5.18
N ALA A 224 -9.76 5.58 5.80
CA ALA A 224 -9.79 5.08 7.16
C ALA A 224 -10.29 6.14 8.14
N GLY A 225 -9.86 7.40 7.99
CA GLY A 225 -10.39 8.52 8.78
C GLY A 225 -11.91 8.68 8.65
N LEU A 226 -12.43 8.63 7.42
CA LEU A 226 -13.87 8.70 7.13
C LEU A 226 -14.64 7.51 7.72
N GLN A 227 -14.09 6.30 7.65
CA GLN A 227 -14.69 5.09 8.24
C GLN A 227 -14.73 5.17 9.77
N LEU A 228 -13.65 5.64 10.40
CA LEU A 228 -13.62 5.84 11.85
C LEU A 228 -14.61 6.94 12.27
N ALA A 229 -14.72 8.03 11.51
CA ALA A 229 -15.74 9.05 11.70
C ALA A 229 -17.16 8.46 11.65
N ALA A 230 -17.42 7.63 10.62
CA ALA A 230 -18.71 6.99 10.43
C ALA A 230 -19.08 6.07 11.60
N LEU A 231 -18.13 5.28 12.11
CA LEU A 231 -18.34 4.39 13.27
C LEU A 231 -18.71 5.17 14.54
N SER A 232 -18.14 6.35 14.74
CA SER A 232 -18.49 7.23 15.86
C SER A 232 -19.87 7.87 15.67
N LEU A 233 -20.16 8.36 14.46
CA LEU A 233 -21.45 8.99 14.13
C LEU A 233 -22.64 8.04 14.18
N GLN A 234 -22.44 6.74 13.89
CA GLN A 234 -23.47 5.71 14.00
C GLN A 234 -24.01 5.54 15.43
N ARG A 235 -23.24 5.95 16.45
CA ARG A 235 -23.62 5.84 17.87
C ARG A 235 -24.40 7.06 18.37
N LEU A 236 -24.43 8.13 17.59
CA LEU A 236 -25.05 9.40 17.95
C LEU A 236 -26.46 9.52 17.36
N ALA A 237 -27.33 10.24 18.07
CA ALA A 237 -28.61 10.65 17.53
C ALA A 237 -28.38 11.64 16.37
N SER A 238 -29.32 11.70 15.42
CA SER A 238 -29.18 12.55 14.22
C SER A 238 -28.91 14.02 14.57
N GLU A 239 -29.55 14.52 15.62
CA GLU A 239 -29.44 15.91 16.11
C GLU A 239 -28.03 16.25 16.66
N GLU A 240 -27.27 15.24 17.11
CA GLU A 240 -25.95 15.41 17.71
C GLU A 240 -24.82 15.34 16.66
N ARG A 241 -25.10 14.81 15.46
CA ARG A 241 -24.09 14.55 14.43
C ARG A 241 -23.43 15.82 13.92
N HIS A 242 -24.20 16.88 13.67
CA HIS A 242 -23.66 18.16 13.20
C HIS A 242 -22.69 18.80 14.21
N ALA A 243 -23.06 18.78 15.49
CA ALA A 243 -22.20 19.27 16.57
C ALA A 243 -20.92 18.43 16.71
N PHE A 244 -21.02 17.11 16.56
CA PHE A 244 -19.87 16.22 16.56
C PHE A 244 -18.91 16.51 15.39
N ILE A 245 -19.44 16.66 14.17
CA ILE A 245 -18.64 16.97 12.97
C ILE A 245 -17.94 18.32 13.11
N SER A 246 -18.63 19.32 13.65
CA SER A 246 -18.03 20.63 13.94
C SER A 246 -16.87 20.54 14.95
N ASN A 247 -16.90 19.57 15.85
CA ASN A 247 -15.86 19.32 16.85
C ASN A 247 -14.90 18.18 16.48
N PHE A 248 -14.98 17.64 15.26
CA PHE A 248 -14.18 16.54 14.76
C PHE A 248 -12.72 17.00 14.53
N ALA A 249 -11.96 17.16 15.59
CA ALA A 249 -10.59 17.68 15.58
C ALA A 249 -9.75 16.94 16.62
N GLY A 250 -9.63 15.61 16.48
CA GLY A 250 -8.67 14.81 17.24
C GLY A 250 -9.10 14.30 18.63
N ASN A 251 -10.33 14.58 19.09
CA ASN A 251 -10.83 14.07 20.38
C ASN A 251 -11.57 12.72 20.29
N ASP A 252 -11.62 12.10 19.10
CA ASP A 252 -12.25 10.79 18.95
C ASP A 252 -11.26 9.66 19.28
N ARG A 253 -11.64 8.82 20.24
CA ARG A 253 -10.82 7.71 20.72
C ARG A 253 -10.41 6.74 19.62
N TYR A 254 -11.26 6.47 18.62
CA TYR A 254 -10.93 5.51 17.56
C TYR A 254 -9.87 6.05 16.60
N ILE A 255 -9.93 7.33 16.27
CA ILE A 255 -8.95 7.99 15.40
C ILE A 255 -7.61 8.08 16.13
N LEU A 256 -7.64 8.46 17.41
CA LEU A 256 -6.45 8.47 18.24
C LEU A 256 -5.82 7.08 18.35
N ASP A 257 -6.60 6.05 18.71
CA ASP A 257 -6.09 4.69 18.86
C ASP A 257 -5.47 4.17 17.55
N TYR A 258 -6.10 4.46 16.40
CA TYR A 258 -5.55 4.12 15.08
C TYR A 258 -4.26 4.87 14.77
N LEU A 259 -4.25 6.21 14.87
CA LEU A 259 -3.07 7.02 14.56
C LEU A 259 -1.90 6.65 15.48
N MET A 260 -2.17 6.36 16.75
CA MET A 260 -1.16 5.88 17.69
C MET A 260 -0.57 4.54 17.25
N ALA A 261 -1.41 3.54 16.95
CA ALA A 261 -0.93 2.19 16.65
C ALA A 261 -0.29 2.05 15.25
N GLU A 262 -0.90 2.65 14.23
CA GLU A 262 -0.51 2.45 12.82
C GLU A 262 0.50 3.48 12.32
N VAL A 263 0.61 4.63 12.99
CA VAL A 263 1.47 5.74 12.56
C VAL A 263 2.54 6.04 13.60
N LEU A 264 2.16 6.46 14.81
CA LEU A 264 3.12 7.00 15.77
C LEU A 264 4.02 5.91 16.41
N HIS A 265 3.43 4.82 16.91
CA HIS A 265 4.18 3.76 17.60
C HIS A 265 5.12 2.97 16.70
N GLN A 266 4.90 3.00 15.38
CA GLN A 266 5.79 2.39 14.39
C GLN A 266 7.08 3.20 14.19
N GLN A 267 7.15 4.43 14.70
CA GLN A 267 8.29 5.31 14.50
C GLN A 267 9.30 5.23 15.65
N PRO A 268 10.61 5.41 15.38
CA PRO A 268 11.61 5.65 16.41
C PRO A 268 11.25 6.86 17.28
N THR A 269 11.62 6.84 18.56
CA THR A 269 11.27 7.89 19.54
C THR A 269 11.61 9.31 19.09
N ALA A 270 12.75 9.50 18.41
CA ALA A 270 13.14 10.82 17.90
C ALA A 270 12.15 11.36 16.85
N ARG A 271 11.61 10.48 15.99
CA ARG A 271 10.60 10.86 14.99
C ARG A 271 9.24 11.09 15.62
N GLN A 272 8.87 10.31 16.65
CA GLN A 272 7.63 10.56 17.39
C GLN A 272 7.62 11.97 17.98
N MET A 273 8.73 12.39 18.60
CA MET A 273 8.87 13.74 19.14
C MET A 273 8.80 14.81 18.05
N PHE A 274 9.44 14.59 16.90
CA PHE A 274 9.36 15.50 15.77
C PHE A 274 7.91 15.69 15.31
N LEU A 275 7.17 14.60 15.07
CA LEU A 275 5.76 14.65 14.65
C LEU A 275 4.88 15.37 15.68
N LEU A 276 5.13 15.15 16.98
CA LEU A 276 4.42 15.83 18.06
C LEU A 276 4.71 17.34 18.09
N TYR A 277 5.92 17.77 17.77
CA TYR A 277 6.26 19.19 17.71
C TYR A 277 5.70 19.87 16.46
N THR A 278 5.68 19.17 15.33
CA THR A 278 5.19 19.74 14.06
C THR A 278 3.68 19.69 13.90
N SER A 279 2.95 18.92 14.71
CA SER A 279 1.48 18.84 14.66
C SER A 279 0.76 20.15 15.04
N LEU A 280 1.49 21.13 15.57
CA LEU A 280 1.01 22.48 15.84
C LEU A 280 0.96 23.38 14.60
N LEU A 281 1.47 22.91 13.46
CA LEU A 281 1.63 23.67 12.24
C LEU A 281 0.71 23.14 11.15
N ASP A 282 -0.02 24.03 10.47
CA ASP A 282 -0.85 23.68 9.31
C ASP A 282 0.02 23.40 8.06
N GLU A 283 1.13 24.12 7.92
CA GLU A 283 2.11 23.96 6.85
C GLU A 283 3.52 23.87 7.42
N VAL A 284 4.35 22.99 6.85
CA VAL A 284 5.72 22.77 7.33
C VAL A 284 6.75 23.03 6.23
N ASN A 285 7.84 23.69 6.61
CA ASN A 285 9.07 23.76 5.81
C ASN A 285 10.28 23.55 6.73
N ALA A 286 11.45 23.31 6.16
CA ALA A 286 12.66 23.02 6.93
C ALA A 286 13.02 24.11 7.95
N SER A 287 12.83 25.39 7.63
CA SER A 287 13.19 26.49 8.53
C SER A 287 12.22 26.58 9.70
N LEU A 288 10.93 26.45 9.45
CA LEU A 288 9.89 26.49 10.47
C LEU A 288 9.97 25.28 11.41
N THR A 289 10.13 24.09 10.84
CA THR A 289 10.30 22.87 11.65
C THR A 289 11.57 22.91 12.49
N ALA A 290 12.68 23.44 11.96
CA ALA A 290 13.92 23.63 12.73
C ALA A 290 13.71 24.54 13.95
N ALA A 291 12.94 25.63 13.79
CA ALA A 291 12.63 26.55 14.87
C ALA A 291 11.79 25.92 15.99
N VAL A 292 10.82 25.05 15.65
CA VAL A 292 9.92 24.42 16.63
C VAL A 292 10.54 23.19 17.29
N THR A 293 11.46 22.50 16.61
CA THR A 293 12.08 21.25 17.08
C THR A 293 13.45 21.46 17.74
N ASP A 294 13.89 22.71 17.89
CA ASP A 294 15.25 23.09 18.34
C ASP A 294 16.35 22.34 17.57
N SER A 295 16.21 22.34 16.24
CA SER A 295 17.09 21.61 15.32
C SER A 295 17.65 22.55 14.24
N THR A 296 18.42 22.01 13.29
CA THR A 296 18.98 22.80 12.18
C THR A 296 18.17 22.58 10.90
N PRO A 297 18.01 23.61 10.03
CA PRO A 297 17.27 23.47 8.77
C PRO A 297 17.76 22.32 7.87
N PRO A 298 19.08 22.02 7.75
CA PRO A 298 19.53 20.86 6.97
C PRO A 298 19.06 19.52 7.56
N ALA A 299 19.05 19.39 8.89
CA ALA A 299 18.60 18.16 9.56
C ALA A 299 17.09 17.96 9.42
N THR A 300 16.31 19.03 9.58
CA THR A 300 14.85 18.96 9.40
C THR A 300 14.44 18.78 7.94
N GLN A 301 15.17 19.37 6.98
CA GLN A 301 14.97 19.11 5.55
C GLN A 301 15.16 17.63 5.22
N ALA A 302 16.23 17.01 5.72
CA ALA A 302 16.49 15.59 5.50
C ALA A 302 15.39 14.72 6.13
N LEU A 303 14.88 15.11 7.30
CA LEU A 303 13.78 14.41 7.95
C LEU A 303 12.44 14.56 7.22
N LEU A 304 12.10 15.76 6.74
CA LEU A 304 10.90 16.00 5.92
C LEU A 304 10.95 15.18 4.63
N GLN A 305 12.11 15.11 3.97
CA GLN A 305 12.29 14.25 2.78
C GLN A 305 12.18 12.76 3.09
N ALA A 306 12.62 12.32 4.28
CA ALA A 306 12.44 10.94 4.71
C ALA A 306 10.96 10.64 4.97
N LEU A 307 10.25 11.51 5.67
CA LEU A 307 8.81 11.37 5.94
C LEU A 307 7.99 11.37 4.64
N ASP A 308 8.35 12.21 3.67
CA ASP A 308 7.72 12.23 2.35
C ASP A 308 7.87 10.89 1.62
N ARG A 309 9.09 10.34 1.54
CA ARG A 309 9.36 9.01 0.94
C ARG A 309 8.65 7.86 1.66
N GLU A 310 8.48 8.01 2.98
CA GLU A 310 7.78 7.04 3.82
C GLU A 310 6.25 7.23 3.79
N ASN A 311 5.74 8.20 3.00
CA ASN A 311 4.35 8.65 2.97
C ASN A 311 3.78 8.89 4.40
N MET A 312 4.51 9.61 5.25
CA MET A 312 4.07 9.92 6.61
C MET A 312 3.19 11.17 6.67
N PHE A 313 2.00 11.09 6.05
CA PHE A 313 0.95 12.13 6.06
C PHE A 313 1.44 13.55 5.72
N LEU A 314 2.46 13.66 4.85
CA LEU A 314 2.88 14.94 4.28
C LEU A 314 2.29 15.07 2.87
N ILE A 315 1.72 16.24 2.59
CA ILE A 315 1.28 16.62 1.25
C ILE A 315 2.23 17.72 0.76
N PRO A 316 3.03 17.48 -0.29
CA PRO A 316 3.89 18.53 -0.85
C PRO A 316 3.03 19.61 -1.51
N LEU A 317 3.35 20.88 -1.20
CA LEU A 317 2.74 22.09 -1.78
C LEU A 317 3.52 22.61 -2.99
#